data_AF-A0A417R188-F1
#
_entry.id   AF-A0A417R188-F1
#
_cell.length_a   1.000
_cell.length_b   1.000
_cell.length_c   1.000
_cell.angle_alpha   90.00
_cell.angle_beta   90.00
_cell.angle_gamma   90.00
#
_symmetry.space_group_name_H-M   'P 1'
#
loop_
_entity.id
_entity.type
_entity.pdbx_description
1 polymer ?
#
loop_
_entity_poly.entity_id
_entity_poly.type
_entity_poly.pdbx_seq_one_letter_code
_entity_poly.pdbx_strand_id
1 'polypeptide(L)'
;MNYLKKSKHLWMIPLYGIFYMVSFMLVERSDVKIHIIHSLADDKIPFCPYFIIPYVMWYFFLIGTVVYFVLFCPGKKEYYQYIGTLAVGMTLFILVSYVYPNGQNLRPDLTGESGIFISAVRFLYKIDTPTNIFPSIHVFNSVASCVALFQNERCRKNKVFTAAQTVLTVSIIMATMFLKQHCVSDVMTALILNILCYQLFYRVIPARQEKLAEVFTRKEILTVPNLLSLIRLGLAILFLGICERHGMRGNRPALTMIILAAAATDFLDGRIARSFNQISRIGRLLDPLADKAMQAVMLACLISRYPLVKLVMILFVIKETYMLVVGWKVIMETDATGEAQWHGKLNTAVTYVVVMILTAGVRLPYSTANVLIGACAVCMTMSFVMYGAEFREALERKNGLMGPKYRRNLSGRDWI
;
A
#
# COMPACT_ATOMS: atom_id res chain seq x y z
N MET A 1 6.44 13.27 -35.36
CA MET A 1 5.21 12.45 -35.20
C MET A 1 5.45 10.93 -35.21
N ASN A 2 6.29 10.37 -36.10
CA ASN A 2 6.50 8.91 -36.22
C ASN A 2 7.21 8.22 -35.03
N TYR A 3 8.04 8.93 -34.26
CA TYR A 3 8.70 8.37 -33.07
C TYR A 3 7.72 8.12 -31.90
N LEU A 4 6.70 8.99 -31.75
CA LEU A 4 5.66 8.89 -30.72
C LEU A 4 4.69 7.72 -30.96
N LYS A 5 4.36 7.42 -32.23
CA LYS A 5 3.54 6.24 -32.58
C LYS A 5 4.25 4.90 -32.35
N LYS A 6 5.60 4.87 -32.47
CA LYS A 6 6.41 3.65 -32.29
C LYS A 6 6.73 3.36 -30.80
N SER A 7 6.58 4.35 -29.92
CA SER A 7 6.96 4.30 -28.50
C SER A 7 5.76 4.29 -27.56
N LYS A 8 4.99 3.19 -27.53
CA LYS A 8 3.82 3.00 -26.65
C LYS A 8 4.09 3.28 -25.16
N HIS A 9 5.32 3.05 -24.69
CA HIS A 9 5.75 3.32 -23.31
C HIS A 9 5.75 4.82 -22.94
N LEU A 10 5.77 5.72 -23.92
CA LEU A 10 5.76 7.15 -23.67
C LEU A 10 4.39 7.67 -23.24
N TRP A 11 3.31 6.98 -23.63
CA TRP A 11 1.94 7.30 -23.21
C TRP A 11 1.67 6.97 -21.74
N MET A 12 2.51 6.14 -21.10
CA MET A 12 2.36 5.83 -19.68
C MET A 12 2.56 7.07 -18.80
N ILE A 13 3.48 7.96 -19.15
CA ILE A 13 3.80 9.16 -18.36
C ILE A 13 2.60 10.13 -18.30
N PRO A 14 2.05 10.62 -19.43
CA PRO A 14 0.91 11.54 -19.37
C PRO A 14 -0.34 10.87 -18.80
N LEU A 15 -0.59 9.59 -19.07
CA LEU A 15 -1.73 8.87 -18.51
C LEU A 15 -1.63 8.78 -16.97
N TYR A 16 -0.46 8.39 -16.46
CA TYR A 16 -0.21 8.36 -15.02
C TYR A 16 -0.25 9.76 -14.42
N GLY A 17 0.28 10.78 -15.10
CA GLY A 17 0.23 12.17 -14.67
C GLY A 17 -1.19 12.68 -14.49
N ILE A 18 -2.10 12.37 -15.43
CA ILE A 18 -3.52 12.70 -15.30
C ILE A 18 -4.14 11.99 -14.10
N PHE A 19 -3.93 10.67 -13.98
CA PHE A 19 -4.40 9.89 -12.83
C PHE A 19 -3.93 10.50 -11.51
N TYR A 20 -2.62 10.76 -11.38
CA TYR A 20 -2.01 11.30 -10.19
C TYR A 20 -2.57 12.68 -9.84
N MET A 21 -2.70 13.58 -10.83
CA MET A 21 -3.26 14.92 -10.60
C MET A 21 -4.72 14.88 -10.17
N VAL A 22 -5.54 14.03 -10.79
CA VAL A 22 -6.95 13.86 -10.39
C VAL A 22 -7.04 13.32 -8.97
N SER A 23 -6.29 12.26 -8.65
CA SER A 23 -6.27 11.67 -7.31
C SER A 23 -5.74 12.65 -6.24
N PHE A 24 -4.69 13.40 -6.55
CA PHE A 24 -4.15 14.42 -5.67
C PHE A 24 -5.19 15.51 -5.40
N MET A 25 -5.84 16.05 -6.44
CA MET A 25 -6.89 17.06 -6.28
C MET A 25 -8.07 16.56 -5.44
N LEU A 26 -8.45 15.28 -5.57
CA LEU A 26 -9.52 14.68 -4.77
C LEU A 26 -9.12 14.63 -3.29
N VAL A 27 -7.92 14.14 -3.00
CA VAL A 27 -7.38 14.05 -1.63
C VAL A 27 -7.24 15.45 -1.02
N GLU A 28 -6.83 16.44 -1.81
CA GLU A 28 -6.56 17.79 -1.37
C GLU A 28 -7.82 18.63 -1.10
N ARG A 29 -8.87 18.45 -1.90
CA ARG A 29 -10.16 19.14 -1.70
C ARG A 29 -11.04 18.52 -0.63
N SER A 30 -10.54 17.49 0.06
CA SER A 30 -11.35 16.75 1.02
C SER A 30 -11.46 17.52 2.34
N ASP A 31 -12.68 17.88 2.73
CA ASP A 31 -12.98 18.48 4.03
C ASP A 31 -13.07 17.39 5.11
N VAL A 32 -11.91 17.02 5.65
CA VAL A 32 -11.75 15.93 6.63
C VAL A 32 -10.84 16.39 7.76
N LYS A 33 -10.97 15.78 8.93
CA LYS A 33 -10.09 16.08 10.07
C LYS A 33 -8.65 15.71 9.71
N ILE A 34 -7.77 16.71 9.77
CA ILE A 34 -6.35 16.56 9.45
C ILE A 34 -5.57 16.15 10.71
N HIS A 35 -4.68 15.19 10.55
CA HIS A 35 -3.69 14.83 11.56
C HIS A 35 -2.48 15.75 11.43
N ILE A 36 -2.26 16.59 12.44
CA ILE A 36 -1.09 17.48 12.46
C ILE A 36 0.15 16.66 12.78
N ILE A 37 1.11 16.69 11.87
CA ILE A 37 2.42 16.06 12.02
C ILE A 37 3.40 17.14 12.46
N HIS A 38 4.12 16.90 13.55
CA HIS A 38 5.10 17.81 14.12
C HIS A 38 6.25 17.03 14.76
N SER A 39 7.46 17.56 14.70
CA SER A 39 8.62 17.04 15.44
C SER A 39 9.37 18.17 16.16
N LEU A 40 10.03 17.83 17.27
CA LEU A 40 10.84 18.80 18.04
C LEU A 40 11.99 19.41 17.25
N ALA A 41 12.40 18.79 16.14
CA ALA A 41 13.41 19.33 15.25
C ALA A 41 12.86 20.49 14.41
N ASP A 42 11.57 20.47 14.07
CA ASP A 42 10.92 21.50 13.25
C ASP A 42 10.95 22.88 13.93
N ASP A 43 10.87 22.90 15.26
CA ASP A 43 10.94 24.11 16.10
C ASP A 43 12.32 24.78 16.04
N LYS A 44 13.38 24.02 15.76
CA LYS A 44 14.75 24.52 15.71
C LYS A 44 15.17 25.02 14.34
N ILE A 45 14.42 24.70 13.29
CA ILE A 45 14.73 25.10 11.92
C ILE A 45 14.18 26.51 11.70
N PRO A 46 15.00 27.53 11.40
CA PRO A 46 14.49 28.88 11.14
C PRO A 46 13.76 28.94 9.80
N PHE A 47 12.86 29.91 9.63
CA PHE A 47 12.30 30.25 8.33
C PHE A 47 13.34 31.00 7.48
N CYS A 48 13.53 30.61 6.22
CA CYS A 48 14.46 31.29 5.32
C CYS A 48 13.88 31.41 3.89
N PRO A 49 13.43 32.61 3.47
CA PRO A 49 12.68 32.77 2.23
C PRO A 49 13.52 32.60 0.96
N TYR A 50 14.85 32.73 1.03
CA TYR A 50 15.75 32.55 -0.13
C TYR A 50 15.72 31.13 -0.69
N PHE A 51 15.32 30.15 0.13
CA PHE A 51 15.16 28.76 -0.30
C PHE A 51 13.98 28.54 -1.27
N ILE A 52 13.19 29.57 -1.58
CA ILE A 52 12.21 29.51 -2.67
C ILE A 52 12.84 29.18 -4.02
N ILE A 53 14.10 29.58 -4.25
CA ILE A 53 14.82 29.28 -5.49
C ILE A 53 15.01 27.77 -5.67
N PRO A 54 15.72 27.04 -4.79
CA PRO A 54 15.86 25.60 -4.94
C PRO A 54 14.51 24.88 -4.91
N TYR A 55 13.53 25.38 -4.15
CA TYR A 55 12.18 24.80 -4.17
C TYR A 55 11.53 24.84 -5.57
N VAL A 56 11.56 25.98 -6.24
CA VAL A 56 11.01 26.11 -7.60
C VAL A 56 11.83 25.31 -8.62
N MET A 57 13.14 25.20 -8.41
CA MET A 57 14.01 24.38 -9.25
C MET A 57 13.65 22.89 -9.23
N TRP A 58 12.93 22.42 -8.21
CA TRP A 58 12.44 21.04 -8.12
C TRP A 58 11.65 20.61 -9.36
N TYR A 59 10.72 21.45 -9.83
CA TYR A 59 9.88 21.13 -11.00
C TYR A 59 10.73 20.88 -12.24
N PHE A 60 11.73 21.76 -12.47
CA PHE A 60 12.65 21.64 -13.60
C PHE A 60 13.58 20.43 -13.45
N PHE A 61 14.03 20.14 -12.24
CA PHE A 61 14.88 18.99 -11.97
C PHE A 61 14.15 17.67 -12.24
N LEU A 62 12.91 17.53 -11.75
CA LEU A 62 12.08 16.35 -11.97
C LEU A 62 11.76 16.15 -13.45
N ILE A 63 11.21 17.18 -14.11
CA ILE A 63 10.83 17.12 -15.53
C ILE A 63 12.06 16.90 -16.40
N GLY A 64 13.15 17.63 -16.15
CA GLY A 64 14.41 17.48 -16.87
C GLY A 64 14.99 16.08 -16.78
N THR A 65 14.93 15.45 -15.59
CA THR A 65 15.39 14.07 -15.39
C THR A 65 14.50 13.07 -16.14
N VAL A 66 13.17 13.24 -16.12
CA VAL A 66 12.24 12.40 -16.90
C VAL A 66 12.54 12.52 -18.40
N VAL A 67 12.66 13.75 -18.90
CA VAL A 67 12.98 14.02 -20.32
C VAL A 67 14.34 13.41 -20.69
N TYR A 68 15.33 13.50 -19.79
CA TYR A 68 16.66 12.92 -20.03
C TYR A 68 16.60 11.41 -20.24
N PHE A 69 15.96 10.67 -19.32
CA PHE A 69 15.83 9.21 -19.42
C PHE A 69 14.94 8.77 -20.58
N VAL A 70 13.97 9.59 -20.98
CA VAL A 70 13.14 9.34 -22.17
C VAL A 70 13.96 9.46 -23.47
N LEU A 71 14.75 10.52 -23.62
CA LEU A 71 15.38 10.87 -24.90
C LEU A 71 16.76 10.26 -25.08
N PHE A 72 17.53 10.10 -24.00
CA PHE A 72 18.96 9.79 -24.08
C PHE A 72 19.34 8.38 -23.58
N CYS A 73 18.37 7.56 -23.14
CA CYS A 73 18.64 6.20 -22.65
C CYS A 73 18.01 5.10 -23.53
N PRO A 74 18.72 4.63 -24.59
CA PRO A 74 18.16 3.69 -25.57
C PRO A 74 17.84 2.30 -25.00
N GLY A 75 18.57 1.87 -23.95
CA GLY A 75 18.40 0.54 -23.34
C GLY A 75 17.13 0.37 -22.50
N LYS A 76 16.36 1.44 -22.27
CA LYS A 76 15.09 1.50 -21.49
C LYS A 76 15.13 0.96 -20.05
N LYS A 77 16.16 0.22 -19.63
CA LYS A 77 16.33 -0.32 -18.28
C LYS A 77 16.30 0.80 -17.25
N GLU A 78 17.20 1.78 -17.38
CA GLU A 78 17.30 2.91 -16.46
C GLU A 78 16.02 3.76 -16.45
N TYR A 79 15.39 3.93 -17.62
CA TYR A 79 14.09 4.56 -17.75
C TYR A 79 13.01 3.84 -16.93
N TYR A 80 12.87 2.52 -17.06
CA TYR A 80 11.87 1.75 -16.31
C TYR A 80 12.17 1.71 -14.81
N GLN A 81 13.45 1.70 -14.41
CA GLN A 81 13.84 1.78 -13.00
C GLN A 81 13.43 3.12 -12.39
N TYR A 82 13.71 4.22 -13.10
CA TYR A 82 13.38 5.56 -12.62
C TYR A 82 11.87 5.83 -12.63
N ILE A 83 11.18 5.58 -13.74
CA ILE A 83 9.72 5.76 -13.84
C ILE A 83 8.98 4.81 -12.89
N GLY A 84 9.44 3.58 -12.73
CA GLY A 84 8.89 2.64 -11.74
C GLY A 84 9.05 3.14 -10.31
N THR A 85 10.22 3.69 -9.96
CA THR A 85 10.48 4.30 -8.65
C THR A 85 9.53 5.48 -8.40
N LEU A 86 9.41 6.40 -9.35
CA LEU A 86 8.49 7.53 -9.24
C LEU A 86 7.04 7.06 -9.09
N ALA A 87 6.57 6.17 -9.96
CA ALA A 87 5.20 5.69 -9.95
C ALA A 87 4.83 4.98 -8.64
N VAL A 88 5.72 4.15 -8.08
CA VAL A 88 5.47 3.49 -6.79
C VAL A 88 5.42 4.50 -5.65
N GLY A 89 6.41 5.39 -5.51
CA GLY A 89 6.43 6.35 -4.41
C GLY A 89 5.30 7.36 -4.47
N MET A 90 5.00 7.89 -5.66
CA MET A 90 3.89 8.83 -5.86
C MET A 90 2.52 8.18 -5.63
N THR A 91 2.34 6.92 -6.01
CA THR A 91 1.09 6.19 -5.72
C THR A 91 0.95 5.93 -4.22
N LEU A 92 2.03 5.50 -3.56
CA LEU A 92 2.02 5.29 -2.10
C LEU A 92 1.69 6.58 -1.34
N PHE A 93 2.23 7.71 -1.79
CA PHE A 93 1.88 9.02 -1.25
C PHE A 93 0.36 9.29 -1.33
N ILE A 94 -0.27 9.10 -2.49
CA ILE A 94 -1.73 9.28 -2.63
C ILE A 94 -2.48 8.34 -1.69
N LEU A 95 -2.09 7.07 -1.61
CA LEU A 95 -2.76 6.08 -0.76
C LEU A 95 -2.64 6.45 0.72
N VAL A 96 -1.46 6.88 1.16
CA VAL A 96 -1.23 7.32 2.54
C VAL A 96 -2.03 8.59 2.84
N SER A 97 -1.99 9.60 1.99
CA SER A 97 -2.79 10.83 2.20
C SER A 97 -4.31 10.58 2.09
N TYR A 98 -4.72 9.57 1.33
CA TYR A 98 -6.11 9.11 1.33
C TYR A 98 -6.48 8.45 2.66
N VAL A 99 -5.70 7.50 3.14
CA VAL A 99 -6.01 6.76 4.37
C VAL A 99 -5.80 7.60 5.63
N TYR A 100 -4.79 8.46 5.62
CA TYR A 100 -4.35 9.24 6.77
C TYR A 100 -4.22 10.71 6.34
N PRO A 101 -5.32 11.47 6.28
CA PRO A 101 -5.28 12.90 6.00
C PRO A 101 -4.39 13.59 7.02
N ASN A 102 -3.36 14.28 6.55
CA ASN A 102 -2.28 14.82 7.40
C ASN A 102 -1.91 16.25 7.00
N GLY A 103 -1.16 16.96 7.83
CA GLY A 103 -0.76 18.33 7.56
C GLY A 103 0.13 18.92 8.64
N GLN A 104 0.43 20.22 8.55
CA GLN A 104 1.35 20.93 9.44
C GLN A 104 0.92 22.37 9.72
N ASN A 105 1.40 22.92 10.84
CA ASN A 105 1.14 24.30 11.29
C ASN A 105 2.45 25.06 11.60
N LEU A 106 3.43 24.96 10.71
CA LEU A 106 4.77 25.53 10.83
C LEU A 106 4.94 26.86 10.09
N ARG A 107 4.00 27.23 9.21
CA ARG A 107 4.12 28.43 8.35
C ARG A 107 4.02 29.71 9.18
N PRO A 108 4.97 30.66 9.05
CA PRO A 108 4.89 31.96 9.72
C PRO A 108 3.85 32.87 9.08
N ASP A 109 3.41 33.89 9.82
CA ASP A 109 2.60 34.98 9.28
C ASP A 109 3.48 35.94 8.47
N LEU A 110 3.16 36.12 7.19
CA LEU A 110 3.91 36.93 6.24
C LEU A 110 3.14 38.19 5.80
N THR A 111 2.06 38.57 6.49
CA THR A 111 1.17 39.67 6.07
C THR A 111 1.82 41.06 6.13
N GLY A 112 2.86 41.26 6.95
CA GLY A 112 3.57 42.54 7.10
C GLY A 112 4.92 42.65 6.38
N GLU A 113 5.42 41.57 5.77
CA GLU A 113 6.77 41.54 5.18
C GLU A 113 6.77 41.87 3.68
N SER A 114 7.73 42.69 3.27
CA SER A 114 7.93 43.12 1.88
C SER A 114 9.21 42.52 1.29
N GLY A 115 9.17 42.18 -0.01
CA GLY A 115 10.31 41.61 -0.73
C GLY A 115 9.89 40.58 -1.77
N ILE A 116 10.70 40.44 -2.83
CA ILE A 116 10.41 39.54 -3.95
C ILE A 116 10.34 38.07 -3.49
N PHE A 117 11.23 37.65 -2.58
CA PHE A 117 11.26 36.29 -2.04
C PHE A 117 10.05 36.00 -1.16
N ILE A 118 9.66 36.93 -0.28
CA ILE A 118 8.46 36.80 0.56
C ILE A 118 7.20 36.72 -0.29
N SER A 119 7.09 37.54 -1.33
CA SER A 119 5.97 37.48 -2.27
C SER A 119 5.90 36.13 -2.99
N ALA A 120 7.05 35.59 -3.40
CA ALA A 120 7.13 34.28 -4.04
C ALA A 120 6.74 33.14 -3.06
N VAL A 121 7.16 33.21 -1.80
CA VAL A 121 6.75 32.25 -0.76
C VAL A 121 5.25 32.34 -0.48
N ARG A 122 4.68 33.55 -0.41
CA ARG A 122 3.23 33.74 -0.23
C ARG A 122 2.43 33.13 -1.38
N PHE A 123 2.91 33.28 -2.61
CA PHE A 123 2.31 32.64 -3.78
C PHE A 123 2.44 31.12 -3.72
N LEU A 124 3.62 30.61 -3.33
CA LEU A 124 3.84 29.19 -3.11
C LEU A 124 2.85 28.63 -2.07
N TYR A 125 2.65 29.29 -0.93
CA TYR A 125 1.74 28.86 0.13
C TYR A 125 0.27 28.79 -0.29
N LYS A 126 -0.10 29.49 -1.37
CA LYS A 126 -1.46 29.46 -1.95
C LYS A 126 -1.65 28.26 -2.89
N ILE A 127 -0.60 27.85 -3.60
CA ILE A 127 -0.66 26.76 -4.58
C ILE A 127 -0.37 25.42 -3.92
N ASP A 128 0.65 25.40 -3.07
CA ASP A 128 1.08 24.23 -2.30
C ASP A 128 0.61 24.45 -0.87
N THR A 129 -0.36 23.66 -0.44
CA THR A 129 -1.05 23.75 0.85
C THR A 129 -0.27 22.99 1.92
N PRO A 130 -0.48 23.26 3.22
CA PRO A 130 0.24 22.57 4.30
C PRO A 130 -0.37 21.21 4.62
N THR A 131 -1.09 20.61 3.68
CA THR A 131 -1.93 19.42 3.84
C THR A 131 -1.47 18.30 2.93
N ASN A 132 -1.73 17.07 3.36
CA ASN A 132 -1.33 15.82 2.69
C ASN A 132 0.16 15.79 2.33
N ILE A 133 1.02 16.09 3.29
CA ILE A 133 2.47 16.27 3.10
C ILE A 133 3.29 14.98 3.35
N PHE A 134 2.68 13.95 3.93
CA PHE A 134 3.38 12.74 4.40
C PHE A 134 3.16 11.51 3.49
N PRO A 135 4.23 10.85 3.01
CA PRO A 135 5.65 11.26 3.03
C PRO A 135 5.94 12.39 2.03
N SER A 136 7.03 13.15 2.22
CA SER A 136 7.33 14.29 1.34
C SER A 136 7.63 13.88 -0.10
N ILE A 137 6.75 14.29 -1.02
CA ILE A 137 6.91 14.01 -2.45
C ILE A 137 8.08 14.78 -3.07
N HIS A 138 8.32 16.00 -2.60
CA HIS A 138 9.42 16.85 -3.07
C HIS A 138 10.77 16.19 -2.78
N VAL A 139 10.93 15.69 -1.55
CA VAL A 139 12.13 14.95 -1.12
C VAL A 139 12.24 13.62 -1.87
N PHE A 140 11.17 12.81 -1.89
CA PHE A 140 11.19 11.50 -2.53
C PHE A 140 11.59 11.59 -4.01
N ASN A 141 10.94 12.49 -4.77
CA ASN A 141 11.20 12.67 -6.19
C ASN A 141 12.62 13.21 -6.43
N SER A 142 13.09 14.17 -5.63
CA SER A 142 14.45 14.72 -5.78
C SER A 142 15.52 13.65 -5.58
N VAL A 143 15.39 12.85 -4.52
CA VAL A 143 16.35 11.78 -4.23
C VAL A 143 16.25 10.68 -5.28
N ALA A 144 15.06 10.33 -5.75
CA ALA A 144 14.87 9.37 -6.84
C ALA A 144 15.55 9.84 -8.14
N SER A 145 15.40 11.11 -8.50
CA SER A 145 16.07 11.72 -9.66
C SER A 145 17.58 11.69 -9.49
N CYS A 146 18.08 12.09 -8.32
CA CYS A 146 19.50 12.08 -7.99
C CYS A 146 20.11 10.68 -8.13
N VAL A 147 19.51 9.68 -7.46
CA VAL A 147 19.95 8.28 -7.50
C VAL A 147 19.93 7.74 -8.93
N ALA A 148 18.87 8.00 -9.70
CA ALA A 148 18.79 7.55 -11.08
C ALA A 148 19.93 8.12 -11.94
N LEU A 149 20.20 9.42 -11.83
CA LEU A 149 21.29 10.08 -12.54
C LEU A 149 22.68 9.60 -12.08
N PHE A 150 22.86 9.27 -10.80
CA PHE A 150 24.09 8.65 -10.29
C PHE A 150 24.34 7.25 -10.87
N GLN A 151 23.26 6.50 -11.12
CA GLN A 151 23.36 5.15 -11.68
C GLN A 151 23.70 5.17 -13.17
N ASN A 152 23.30 6.22 -13.89
CA ASN A 152 23.66 6.43 -15.29
C ASN A 152 25.15 6.74 -15.45
N GLU A 153 25.84 5.96 -16.30
CA GLU A 153 27.30 6.05 -16.47
C GLU A 153 27.77 7.42 -17.02
N ARG A 154 27.02 7.99 -17.98
CA ARG A 154 27.36 9.27 -18.61
C ARG A 154 27.30 10.42 -17.60
N CYS A 155 26.23 10.45 -16.82
CA CYS A 155 26.07 11.43 -15.75
C CYS A 155 27.14 11.28 -14.67
N ARG A 156 27.39 10.05 -14.20
CA ARG A 156 28.39 9.75 -13.17
C ARG A 156 29.82 10.13 -13.56
N LYS A 157 30.20 9.95 -14.83
CA LYS A 157 31.53 10.32 -15.33
C LYS A 157 31.80 11.82 -15.25
N ASN A 158 30.77 12.65 -15.41
CA ASN A 158 30.90 14.09 -15.25
C ASN A 158 30.80 14.48 -13.76
N LYS A 159 31.96 14.68 -13.12
CA LYS A 159 32.05 15.04 -11.70
C LYS A 159 31.36 16.37 -11.38
N VAL A 160 31.46 17.36 -12.27
CA VAL A 160 30.81 18.67 -12.08
C VAL A 160 29.30 18.52 -12.08
N PHE A 161 28.76 17.81 -13.07
CA PHE A 161 27.32 17.52 -13.14
C PHE A 161 26.85 16.74 -11.91
N THR A 162 27.60 15.73 -11.50
CA THR A 162 27.31 14.89 -10.34
C THR A 162 27.28 15.68 -9.03
N ALA A 163 28.28 16.55 -8.81
CA ALA A 163 28.29 17.46 -7.67
C ALA A 163 27.12 18.44 -7.72
N ALA A 164 26.86 19.05 -8.89
CA ALA A 164 25.78 20.02 -9.07
C ALA A 164 24.40 19.44 -8.76
N GLN A 165 24.07 18.24 -9.30
CA GLN A 165 22.79 17.60 -9.00
C GLN A 165 22.65 17.21 -7.52
N THR A 166 23.76 16.87 -6.85
CA THR A 166 23.76 16.49 -5.43
C THR A 166 23.50 17.71 -4.57
N VAL A 167 24.21 18.81 -4.84
CA VAL A 167 23.99 20.10 -4.18
C VAL A 167 22.57 20.58 -4.39
N LEU A 168 22.05 20.50 -5.62
CA LEU A 168 20.66 20.85 -5.91
C LEU A 168 19.67 19.98 -5.12
N THR A 169 19.89 18.67 -5.08
CA THR A 169 19.03 17.73 -4.33
C THR A 169 19.01 18.07 -2.84
N VAL A 170 20.18 18.26 -2.22
CA VAL A 170 20.27 18.65 -0.81
C VAL A 170 19.63 20.02 -0.58
N SER A 171 19.80 20.96 -1.51
CA SER A 171 19.19 22.29 -1.43
C SER A 171 17.66 22.22 -1.50
N ILE A 172 17.09 21.35 -2.33
CA ILE A 172 15.63 21.12 -2.39
C ILE A 172 15.12 20.55 -1.06
N ILE A 173 15.80 19.53 -0.50
CA ILE A 173 15.42 18.93 0.79
C ILE A 173 15.47 19.96 1.91
N MET A 174 16.51 20.78 1.94
CA MET A 174 16.60 21.88 2.89
C MET A 174 15.48 22.91 2.64
N ALA A 175 15.17 23.21 1.38
CA ALA A 175 14.14 24.18 1.03
C ALA A 175 12.76 23.80 1.54
N THR A 176 12.41 22.53 1.51
CA THR A 176 11.10 22.08 2.01
C THR A 176 10.94 22.37 3.51
N MET A 177 12.02 22.29 4.28
CA MET A 177 12.00 22.57 5.72
C MET A 177 12.16 24.07 6.03
N PHE A 178 13.11 24.77 5.36
CA PHE A 178 13.33 26.20 5.58
C PHE A 178 12.16 27.08 5.13
N LEU A 179 11.40 26.64 4.12
CA LEU A 179 10.16 27.31 3.72
C LEU A 179 8.95 26.83 4.52
N LYS A 180 9.14 26.01 5.57
CA LYS A 180 8.05 25.48 6.40
C LYS A 180 6.95 24.81 5.57
N GLN A 181 7.34 24.07 4.55
CA GLN A 181 6.43 23.26 3.71
C GLN A 181 6.24 21.87 4.30
N HIS A 182 7.34 21.27 4.75
CA HIS A 182 7.42 19.89 5.21
C HIS A 182 8.02 19.80 6.61
N CYS A 183 7.58 18.80 7.36
CA CYS A 183 8.10 18.48 8.69
C CYS A 183 9.25 17.48 8.58
N VAL A 184 10.22 17.52 9.50
CA VAL A 184 11.38 16.59 9.49
C VAL A 184 10.95 15.11 9.43
N SER A 185 9.84 14.75 10.08
CA SER A 185 9.31 13.38 10.06
C SER A 185 8.85 12.90 8.66
N ASP A 186 8.26 13.78 7.85
CA ASP A 186 7.83 13.45 6.49
C ASP A 186 9.04 13.34 5.54
N VAL A 187 10.09 14.15 5.77
CA VAL A 187 11.36 14.12 5.04
C VAL A 187 12.07 12.81 5.31
N MET A 188 12.20 12.43 6.58
CA MET A 188 12.83 11.16 6.97
C MET A 188 12.09 9.95 6.40
N THR A 189 10.76 9.98 6.41
CA THR A 189 9.95 8.90 5.84
C THR A 189 10.12 8.80 4.32
N ALA A 190 10.19 9.94 3.62
CA ALA A 190 10.47 9.97 2.19
C ALA A 190 11.86 9.39 1.85
N LEU A 191 12.88 9.66 2.66
CA LEU A 191 14.22 9.07 2.50
C LEU A 191 14.21 7.55 2.71
N ILE A 192 13.53 7.06 3.76
CA ILE A 192 13.37 5.63 4.02
C ILE A 192 12.64 4.97 2.83
N LEU A 193 11.54 5.56 2.36
CA LEU A 193 10.81 5.06 1.21
C LEU A 193 11.70 5.01 -0.05
N ASN A 194 12.52 6.03 -0.26
CA ASN A 194 13.46 6.04 -1.38
C ASN A 194 14.49 4.90 -1.28
N ILE A 195 15.03 4.63 -0.09
CA ILE A 195 15.94 3.49 0.15
C ILE A 195 15.24 2.17 -0.21
N LEU A 196 14.00 1.96 0.23
CA LEU A 196 13.23 0.76 -0.10
C LEU A 196 12.99 0.63 -1.60
N CYS A 197 12.61 1.72 -2.27
CA CYS A 197 12.45 1.73 -3.73
C CYS A 197 13.77 1.48 -4.46
N TYR A 198 14.90 2.00 -3.95
CA TYR A 198 16.21 1.71 -4.51
C TYR A 198 16.54 0.21 -4.42
N GLN A 199 16.34 -0.41 -3.25
CA GLN A 199 16.54 -1.85 -3.09
C GLN A 199 15.67 -2.64 -4.08
N LEU A 200 14.40 -2.25 -4.23
CA LEU A 200 13.48 -2.92 -5.12
C LEU A 200 13.87 -2.78 -6.60
N PHE A 201 13.99 -1.56 -7.12
CA PHE A 201 14.14 -1.29 -8.55
C PHE A 201 15.58 -1.40 -9.06
N TYR A 202 16.58 -1.14 -8.22
CA TYR A 202 17.98 -1.14 -8.64
C TYR A 202 18.74 -2.40 -8.21
N ARG A 203 18.23 -3.19 -7.26
CA ARG A 203 18.86 -4.46 -6.85
C ARG A 203 17.99 -5.68 -7.09
N VAL A 204 16.83 -5.76 -6.44
CA VAL A 204 16.00 -6.99 -6.42
C VAL A 204 15.41 -7.32 -7.78
N ILE A 205 14.74 -6.35 -8.43
CA ILE A 205 14.10 -6.57 -9.73
C ILE A 205 15.13 -6.96 -10.80
N PRO A 206 16.26 -6.23 -10.97
CA PRO A 206 17.28 -6.64 -11.94
C PRO A 206 17.90 -8.00 -11.64
N ALA A 207 18.18 -8.32 -10.37
CA ALA A 207 18.79 -9.60 -9.99
C ALA A 207 17.86 -10.81 -10.16
N ARG A 208 16.53 -10.59 -10.20
CA ARG A 208 15.53 -11.65 -10.31
C ARG A 208 14.68 -11.54 -11.57
N GLN A 209 15.14 -10.79 -12.58
CA GLN A 209 14.34 -10.42 -13.75
C GLN A 209 13.74 -11.63 -14.48
N GLU A 210 14.53 -12.69 -14.71
CA GLU A 210 14.06 -13.90 -15.40
C GLU A 210 12.98 -14.63 -14.60
N LYS A 211 13.25 -14.90 -13.31
CA LYS A 211 12.28 -15.54 -12.42
C LYS A 211 11.00 -14.71 -12.25
N LEU A 212 11.12 -13.38 -12.19
CA LEU A 212 9.97 -12.48 -12.16
C LEU A 212 9.20 -12.51 -13.48
N ALA A 213 9.86 -12.58 -14.63
CA ALA A 213 9.20 -12.67 -15.93
C ALA A 213 8.45 -13.99 -16.12
N GLU A 214 8.96 -15.09 -15.56
CA GLU A 214 8.28 -16.40 -15.54
C GLU A 214 7.03 -16.39 -14.65
N VAL A 215 7.08 -15.72 -13.51
CA VAL A 215 5.96 -15.68 -12.55
C VAL A 215 4.91 -14.63 -12.94
N PHE A 216 5.34 -13.44 -13.34
CA PHE A 216 4.49 -12.28 -13.67
C PHE A 216 4.16 -12.20 -15.15
N THR A 217 3.71 -13.31 -15.75
CA THR A 217 3.22 -13.25 -17.13
C THR A 217 1.90 -12.50 -17.20
N ARG A 218 1.60 -11.82 -18.31
CA ARG A 218 0.30 -11.16 -18.51
C ARG A 218 -0.88 -12.12 -18.34
N LYS A 219 -0.71 -13.37 -18.75
CA LYS A 219 -1.73 -14.43 -18.61
C LYS A 219 -1.98 -14.79 -17.16
N GLU A 220 -0.93 -14.82 -16.33
CA GLU A 220 -1.03 -15.05 -14.89
C GLU A 220 -1.65 -13.85 -14.17
N ILE A 221 -1.31 -12.60 -14.55
CA ILE A 221 -1.84 -11.40 -13.85
C ILE A 221 -3.30 -11.11 -14.25
N LEU A 222 -3.63 -11.16 -15.55
CA LEU A 222 -4.94 -10.77 -16.08
C LEU A 222 -5.97 -11.91 -16.08
N THR A 223 -5.84 -12.87 -15.16
CA THR A 223 -6.92 -13.81 -14.88
C THR A 223 -8.04 -13.09 -14.14
N VAL A 224 -9.29 -13.48 -14.38
CA VAL A 224 -10.45 -12.89 -13.71
C VAL A 224 -10.35 -13.02 -12.17
N PRO A 225 -9.97 -14.18 -11.59
CA PRO A 225 -9.80 -14.31 -10.13
C PRO A 225 -8.80 -13.29 -9.56
N ASN A 226 -7.61 -13.18 -10.14
CA ASN A 226 -6.60 -12.24 -9.65
C ASN A 226 -7.06 -10.79 -9.73
N LEU A 227 -7.80 -10.41 -10.78
CA LEU A 227 -8.36 -9.05 -10.88
C LEU A 227 -9.38 -8.79 -9.76
N LEU A 228 -10.21 -9.78 -9.43
CA LEU A 228 -11.17 -9.67 -8.33
C LEU A 228 -10.46 -9.55 -6.97
N SER A 229 -9.36 -10.27 -6.76
CA SER A 229 -8.52 -10.14 -5.55
C SER A 229 -7.82 -8.78 -5.47
N LEU A 230 -7.33 -8.25 -6.59
CA LEU A 230 -6.79 -6.87 -6.65
C LEU A 230 -7.86 -5.83 -6.35
N ILE A 231 -9.08 -6.00 -6.88
CA ILE A 231 -10.22 -5.15 -6.56
C ILE A 231 -10.51 -5.20 -5.07
N ARG A 232 -10.51 -6.38 -4.44
CA ARG A 232 -10.74 -6.53 -3.00
C ARG A 232 -9.66 -5.83 -2.16
N LEU A 233 -8.40 -5.91 -2.55
CA LEU A 233 -7.33 -5.17 -1.89
C LEU A 233 -7.56 -3.65 -2.00
N GLY A 234 -8.00 -3.19 -3.19
CA GLY A 234 -8.41 -1.80 -3.40
C GLY A 234 -9.62 -1.40 -2.55
N LEU A 235 -10.62 -2.28 -2.41
CA LEU A 235 -11.79 -2.09 -1.55
C LEU A 235 -11.39 -2.01 -0.07
N ALA A 236 -10.39 -2.78 0.37
CA ALA A 236 -9.87 -2.70 1.73
C ALA A 236 -9.25 -1.32 2.01
N ILE A 237 -8.43 -0.80 1.09
CA ILE A 237 -7.85 0.55 1.21
C ILE A 237 -8.96 1.61 1.19
N LEU A 238 -9.94 1.46 0.30
CA LEU A 238 -11.10 2.36 0.21
C LEU A 238 -11.91 2.36 1.51
N PHE A 239 -12.19 1.19 2.08
CA PHE A 239 -12.92 1.03 3.33
C PHE A 239 -12.19 1.72 4.48
N LEU A 240 -10.88 1.48 4.61
CA LEU A 240 -10.05 2.09 5.64
C LEU A 240 -10.06 3.62 5.52
N GLY A 241 -9.85 4.15 4.31
CA GLY A 241 -9.81 5.59 4.10
C GLY A 241 -11.15 6.27 4.34
N ILE A 242 -12.29 5.67 3.98
CA ILE A 242 -13.62 6.22 4.33
C ILE A 242 -13.81 6.23 5.85
N CYS A 243 -13.40 5.17 6.54
CA CYS A 243 -13.49 5.09 7.99
C CYS A 243 -12.65 6.15 8.70
N GLU A 244 -11.40 6.36 8.29
CA GLU A 244 -10.52 7.39 8.88
C GLU A 244 -11.01 8.81 8.55
N ARG A 245 -11.54 9.04 7.35
CA ARG A 245 -11.99 10.36 6.90
C ARG A 245 -13.31 10.82 7.49
N HIS A 246 -14.30 9.94 7.53
CA HIS A 246 -15.68 10.28 7.89
C HIS A 246 -16.15 9.61 9.17
N GLY A 247 -15.32 8.74 9.76
CA GLY A 247 -15.73 7.84 10.83
C GLY A 247 -16.71 6.78 10.34
N MET A 248 -16.90 5.74 11.14
CA MET A 248 -17.88 4.68 10.87
C MET A 248 -19.34 5.16 10.77
N ARG A 249 -19.65 6.35 11.29
CA ARG A 249 -21.01 6.93 11.25
C ARG A 249 -21.24 7.82 10.04
N GLY A 250 -20.21 8.48 9.52
CA GLY A 250 -20.35 9.49 8.47
C GLY A 250 -20.80 8.92 7.13
N ASN A 251 -20.44 7.67 6.81
CA ASN A 251 -20.83 7.05 5.54
C ASN A 251 -21.12 5.55 5.62
N ARG A 252 -22.06 5.17 6.50
CA ARG A 252 -22.53 3.78 6.66
C ARG A 252 -22.98 3.08 5.37
N PRO A 253 -23.77 3.71 4.46
CA PRO A 253 -24.21 3.02 3.24
C PRO A 253 -23.01 2.67 2.35
N ALA A 254 -22.04 3.57 2.16
CA ALA A 254 -20.85 3.28 1.37
C ALA A 254 -20.03 2.14 1.98
N LEU A 255 -19.79 2.17 3.30
CA LEU A 255 -19.05 1.10 3.99
C LEU A 255 -19.75 -0.26 3.86
N THR A 256 -21.08 -0.29 3.98
CA THR A 256 -21.88 -1.52 3.83
C THR A 256 -21.82 -2.04 2.39
N MET A 257 -21.93 -1.16 1.40
CA MET A 257 -21.80 -1.51 -0.02
C MET A 257 -20.41 -2.07 -0.35
N ILE A 258 -19.35 -1.53 0.26
CA ILE A 258 -17.99 -2.03 0.08
C ILE A 258 -17.84 -3.45 0.65
N ILE A 259 -18.41 -3.71 1.85
CA ILE A 259 -18.38 -5.07 2.43
C ILE A 259 -19.14 -6.06 1.53
N LEU A 260 -20.32 -5.66 1.02
CA LEU A 260 -21.10 -6.47 0.09
C LEU A 260 -20.33 -6.75 -1.21
N ALA A 261 -19.70 -5.73 -1.79
CA ALA A 261 -18.87 -5.87 -2.98
C ALA A 261 -17.68 -6.81 -2.71
N ALA A 262 -17.00 -6.67 -1.57
CA ALA A 262 -15.88 -7.52 -1.19
C ALA A 262 -16.33 -8.99 -1.03
N ALA A 263 -17.45 -9.26 -0.35
CA ALA A 263 -18.01 -10.60 -0.22
C ALA A 263 -18.41 -11.18 -1.59
N ALA A 264 -19.01 -10.38 -2.47
CA ALA A 264 -19.35 -10.81 -3.82
C ALA A 264 -18.11 -11.15 -4.65
N THR A 265 -17.04 -10.36 -4.56
CA THR A 265 -15.79 -10.64 -5.28
C THR A 265 -15.12 -11.94 -4.83
N ASP A 266 -15.17 -12.29 -3.53
CA ASP A 266 -14.64 -13.55 -2.96
C ASP A 266 -15.48 -14.78 -3.30
N PHE A 267 -16.78 -14.59 -3.45
CA PHE A 267 -17.61 -15.66 -3.96
C PHE A 267 -17.37 -15.90 -5.45
N LEU A 268 -17.24 -14.82 -6.23
CA LEU A 268 -17.08 -14.88 -7.68
C LEU A 268 -15.73 -15.42 -8.10
N ASP A 269 -14.62 -14.99 -7.49
CA ASP A 269 -13.29 -15.47 -7.87
C ASP A 269 -13.13 -16.98 -7.61
N GLY A 270 -13.62 -17.49 -6.47
CA GLY A 270 -13.59 -18.89 -6.11
C GLY A 270 -14.51 -19.74 -6.98
N ARG A 271 -15.64 -19.19 -7.45
CA ARG A 271 -16.51 -19.88 -8.42
C ARG A 271 -15.88 -19.91 -9.81
N ILE A 272 -15.36 -18.78 -10.28
CA ILE A 272 -14.76 -18.62 -11.62
C ILE A 272 -13.48 -19.45 -11.74
N ALA A 273 -12.62 -19.46 -10.71
CA ALA A 273 -11.40 -20.26 -10.70
C ALA A 273 -11.71 -21.76 -10.87
N ARG A 274 -12.76 -22.26 -10.20
CA ARG A 274 -13.20 -23.66 -10.30
C ARG A 274 -13.88 -23.97 -11.64
N SER A 275 -14.72 -23.06 -12.16
CA SER A 275 -15.49 -23.34 -13.38
C SER A 275 -14.68 -23.16 -14.67
N PHE A 276 -13.65 -22.30 -14.68
CA PHE A 276 -12.83 -22.03 -15.87
C PHE A 276 -11.41 -22.60 -15.80
N ASN A 277 -11.09 -23.36 -14.73
CA ASN A 277 -9.75 -23.91 -14.47
C ASN A 277 -8.63 -22.85 -14.55
N GLN A 278 -8.91 -21.63 -14.11
CA GLN A 278 -8.01 -20.47 -14.16
C GLN A 278 -7.23 -20.32 -12.85
N ILE A 279 -6.43 -21.33 -12.50
CA ILE A 279 -5.58 -21.28 -11.30
C ILE A 279 -4.22 -20.70 -11.67
N SER A 280 -3.89 -19.55 -11.12
CA SER A 280 -2.61 -18.86 -11.33
C SER A 280 -1.69 -19.01 -10.11
N ARG A 281 -0.37 -18.94 -10.31
CA ARG A 281 0.60 -18.97 -9.19
C ARG A 281 0.52 -17.72 -8.34
N ILE A 282 0.23 -16.58 -8.97
CA ILE A 282 0.05 -15.29 -8.28
C ILE A 282 -1.25 -15.29 -7.47
N GLY A 283 -2.35 -15.80 -8.03
CA GLY A 283 -3.65 -15.87 -7.35
C GLY A 283 -3.57 -16.64 -6.04
N ARG A 284 -2.86 -17.78 -6.04
CA ARG A 284 -2.63 -18.56 -4.81
C ARG A 284 -1.99 -17.78 -3.66
N LEU A 285 -1.23 -16.73 -3.95
CA LEU A 285 -0.67 -15.83 -2.93
C LEU A 285 -1.55 -14.60 -2.70
N LEU A 286 -2.10 -14.04 -3.78
CA LEU A 286 -2.85 -12.79 -3.75
C LEU A 286 -4.23 -12.96 -3.09
N ASP A 287 -4.93 -14.07 -3.34
CA ASP A 287 -6.29 -14.28 -2.84
C ASP A 287 -6.31 -14.36 -1.30
N PRO A 288 -5.45 -15.16 -0.64
CA PRO A 288 -5.38 -15.15 0.83
C PRO A 288 -4.95 -13.80 1.37
N LEU A 289 -4.02 -13.10 0.71
CA LEU A 289 -3.58 -11.78 1.14
C LEU A 289 -4.71 -10.75 1.08
N ALA A 290 -5.47 -10.72 0.00
CA ALA A 290 -6.58 -9.79 -0.20
C ALA A 290 -7.75 -10.07 0.77
N ASP A 291 -8.09 -11.33 1.00
CA ASP A 291 -9.09 -11.74 1.99
C ASP A 291 -8.71 -11.27 3.40
N LYS A 292 -7.48 -11.58 3.83
CA LYS A 292 -7.01 -11.20 5.17
C LYS A 292 -6.80 -9.71 5.34
N ALA A 293 -6.38 -9.00 4.29
CA ALA A 293 -6.30 -7.54 4.33
C ALA A 293 -7.68 -6.90 4.53
N MET A 294 -8.70 -7.35 3.78
CA MET A 294 -10.06 -6.84 3.93
C MET A 294 -10.63 -7.18 5.31
N GLN A 295 -10.48 -8.44 5.76
CA GLN A 295 -10.93 -8.88 7.09
C GLN A 295 -10.27 -8.07 8.22
N ALA A 296 -8.95 -7.82 8.14
CA ALA A 296 -8.21 -7.04 9.11
C ALA A 296 -8.70 -5.59 9.19
N VAL A 297 -8.86 -4.93 8.03
CA VAL A 297 -9.34 -3.54 7.95
C VAL A 297 -10.76 -3.42 8.52
N MET A 298 -11.65 -4.35 8.16
CA MET A 298 -13.02 -4.41 8.66
C MET A 298 -13.07 -4.47 10.19
N LEU A 299 -12.26 -5.33 10.80
CA LEU A 299 -12.16 -5.46 12.25
C LEU A 299 -11.51 -4.22 12.89
N ALA A 300 -10.42 -3.71 12.32
CA ALA A 300 -9.69 -2.55 12.84
C ALA A 300 -10.59 -1.31 12.96
N CYS A 301 -11.39 -1.02 11.93
CA CYS A 301 -12.31 0.12 11.92
C CYS A 301 -13.38 0.05 13.03
N LEU A 302 -13.79 -1.16 13.43
CA LEU A 302 -14.77 -1.36 14.51
C LEU A 302 -14.20 -1.15 15.92
N ILE A 303 -12.87 -1.20 16.11
CA ILE A 303 -12.22 -1.11 17.44
C ILE A 303 -12.61 0.19 18.15
N SER A 304 -12.66 1.30 17.42
CA SER A 304 -13.00 2.62 17.96
C SER A 304 -14.39 2.67 18.60
N ARG A 305 -15.31 1.79 18.16
CA ARG A 305 -16.70 1.75 18.60
C ARG A 305 -17.02 0.59 19.54
N TYR A 306 -16.37 -0.55 19.35
CA TYR A 306 -16.65 -1.77 20.09
C TYR A 306 -15.36 -2.31 20.70
N PRO A 307 -15.07 -2.01 21.99
CA PRO A 307 -13.81 -2.39 22.63
C PRO A 307 -13.52 -3.89 22.60
N LEU A 308 -14.55 -4.75 22.66
CA LEU A 308 -14.37 -6.22 22.56
C LEU A 308 -13.76 -6.67 21.22
N VAL A 309 -13.96 -5.90 20.14
CA VAL A 309 -13.33 -6.20 18.83
C VAL A 309 -11.82 -6.15 18.93
N LYS A 310 -11.25 -5.37 19.86
CA LYS A 310 -9.80 -5.37 20.12
C LYS A 310 -9.29 -6.77 20.47
N LEU A 311 -10.04 -7.54 21.26
CA LEU A 311 -9.68 -8.92 21.60
C LEU A 311 -9.76 -9.84 20.38
N VAL A 312 -10.80 -9.67 19.55
CA VAL A 312 -10.93 -10.42 18.29
C VAL A 312 -9.81 -10.08 17.32
N MET A 313 -9.39 -8.82 17.24
CA MET A 313 -8.26 -8.39 16.41
C MET A 313 -6.93 -8.97 16.91
N ILE A 314 -6.71 -9.02 18.22
CA ILE A 314 -5.53 -9.69 18.80
C ILE A 314 -5.54 -11.17 18.43
N LEU A 315 -6.68 -11.86 18.59
CA LEU A 315 -6.83 -13.25 18.21
C LEU A 315 -6.59 -13.46 16.71
N PHE A 316 -7.10 -12.57 15.86
CA PHE A 316 -6.86 -12.56 14.42
C PHE A 316 -5.37 -12.47 14.12
N VAL A 317 -4.66 -11.49 14.68
CA VAL A 317 -3.22 -11.33 14.46
C VAL A 317 -2.44 -12.56 14.92
N ILE A 318 -2.76 -13.12 16.09
CA ILE A 318 -2.13 -14.35 16.60
C ILE A 318 -2.37 -15.51 15.63
N LYS A 319 -3.62 -15.73 15.24
CA LYS A 319 -4.01 -16.82 14.33
C LYS A 319 -3.29 -16.69 12.99
N GLU A 320 -3.39 -15.53 12.34
CA GLU A 320 -2.83 -15.33 11.00
C GLU A 320 -1.29 -15.37 11.02
N THR A 321 -0.65 -14.86 12.08
CA THR A 321 0.81 -14.99 12.27
C THR A 321 1.21 -16.44 12.47
N TYR A 322 0.48 -17.20 13.30
CA TYR A 322 0.73 -18.62 13.51
C TYR A 322 0.56 -19.42 12.22
N MET A 323 -0.52 -19.18 11.47
CA MET A 323 -0.76 -19.85 10.18
C MET A 323 0.32 -19.51 9.16
N LEU A 324 0.81 -18.27 9.15
CA LEU A 324 1.92 -17.88 8.29
C LEU A 324 3.20 -18.63 8.67
N VAL A 325 3.60 -18.62 9.94
CA VAL A 325 4.88 -19.21 10.39
C VAL A 325 4.85 -20.75 10.36
N VAL A 326 3.84 -21.35 10.99
CA VAL A 326 3.73 -22.82 11.09
C VAL A 326 3.26 -23.41 9.78
N GLY A 327 2.29 -22.77 9.10
CA GLY A 327 1.84 -23.23 7.79
C GLY A 327 2.98 -23.19 6.76
N TRP A 328 3.83 -22.16 6.77
CA TRP A 328 5.03 -22.12 5.94
C TRP A 328 5.96 -23.30 6.24
N LYS A 329 6.23 -23.56 7.52
CA LYS A 329 7.04 -24.72 7.94
C LYS A 329 6.46 -26.03 7.42
N VAL A 330 5.15 -26.25 7.60
CA VAL A 330 4.46 -27.47 7.16
C VAL A 330 4.54 -27.64 5.65
N ILE A 331 4.31 -26.60 4.87
CA ILE A 331 4.38 -26.66 3.39
C ILE A 331 5.81 -26.94 2.90
N MET A 332 6.84 -26.43 3.59
CA MET A 332 8.23 -26.69 3.23
C MET A 332 8.71 -28.07 3.65
N GLU A 333 8.10 -28.66 4.68
CA GLU A 333 8.58 -29.87 5.31
C GLU A 333 7.75 -31.13 5.00
N THR A 334 6.55 -30.97 4.47
CA THR A 334 5.59 -32.05 4.20
C THR A 334 4.95 -31.88 2.82
N ASP A 335 4.34 -32.93 2.29
CA ASP A 335 3.57 -32.87 1.03
C ASP A 335 2.17 -32.24 1.20
N ALA A 336 1.90 -31.59 2.34
CA ALA A 336 0.60 -30.99 2.60
C ALA A 336 0.33 -29.85 1.61
N THR A 337 -0.81 -29.94 0.91
CA THR A 337 -1.30 -28.83 0.11
C THR A 337 -1.89 -27.77 1.04
N GLY A 338 -1.48 -26.51 0.87
CA GLY A 338 -1.96 -25.37 1.67
C GLY A 338 -3.41 -24.97 1.36
N GLU A 339 -4.30 -25.94 1.19
CA GLU A 339 -5.69 -25.72 0.80
C GLU A 339 -6.53 -25.17 1.95
N ALA A 340 -7.37 -24.18 1.62
CA ALA A 340 -8.24 -23.53 2.58
C ALA A 340 -9.35 -24.47 3.08
N GLN A 341 -9.33 -24.72 4.39
CA GLN A 341 -10.28 -25.61 5.05
C GLN A 341 -11.64 -24.96 5.31
N TRP A 342 -12.67 -25.78 5.49
CA TRP A 342 -14.05 -25.33 5.69
C TRP A 342 -14.20 -24.42 6.93
N HIS A 343 -13.48 -24.71 8.02
CA HIS A 343 -13.52 -23.91 9.25
C HIS A 343 -12.92 -22.52 9.07
N GLY A 344 -11.91 -22.38 8.20
CA GLY A 344 -11.37 -21.10 7.77
C GLY A 344 -12.40 -20.27 7.02
N LYS A 345 -13.11 -20.88 6.06
CA LYS A 345 -14.16 -20.24 5.27
C LYS A 345 -15.35 -19.81 6.13
N LEU A 346 -15.76 -20.66 7.08
CA LEU A 346 -16.82 -20.34 8.04
C LEU A 346 -16.42 -19.12 8.88
N ASN A 347 -15.19 -19.08 9.40
CA ASN A 347 -14.71 -17.93 10.16
C ASN A 347 -14.74 -16.63 9.35
N THR A 348 -14.30 -16.66 8.09
CA THR A 348 -14.36 -15.50 7.20
C THR A 348 -15.82 -15.08 6.96
N ALA A 349 -16.71 -16.01 6.60
CA ALA A 349 -18.13 -15.72 6.37
C ALA A 349 -18.83 -15.11 7.59
N VAL A 350 -18.62 -15.69 8.77
CA VAL A 350 -19.18 -15.16 10.03
C VAL A 350 -18.64 -13.77 10.33
N THR A 351 -17.34 -13.53 10.12
CA THR A 351 -16.75 -12.20 10.31
C THR A 351 -17.38 -11.18 9.38
N TYR A 352 -17.53 -11.51 8.09
CA TYR A 352 -18.14 -10.60 7.12
C TYR A 352 -19.59 -10.25 7.47
N VAL A 353 -20.40 -11.26 7.82
CA VAL A 353 -21.81 -11.06 8.21
C VAL A 353 -21.92 -10.19 9.46
N VAL A 354 -21.14 -10.49 10.51
CA VAL A 354 -21.18 -9.72 11.76
C VAL A 354 -20.75 -8.28 11.52
N VAL A 355 -19.63 -8.05 10.83
CA VAL A 355 -19.15 -6.68 10.55
C VAL A 355 -20.17 -5.92 9.69
N MET A 356 -20.78 -6.58 8.70
CA MET A 356 -21.85 -5.99 7.89
C MET A 356 -23.03 -5.54 8.75
N ILE A 357 -23.53 -6.40 9.66
CA ILE A 357 -24.63 -6.06 10.57
C ILE A 357 -24.26 -4.87 11.47
N LEU A 358 -23.05 -4.87 12.04
CA LEU A 358 -22.57 -3.79 12.91
C LEU A 358 -22.37 -2.46 12.17
N THR A 359 -22.12 -2.52 10.85
CA THR A 359 -21.87 -1.35 9.99
C THR A 359 -23.15 -0.81 9.33
N ALA A 360 -24.11 -1.68 8.98
CA ALA A 360 -25.36 -1.38 8.25
C ALA A 360 -26.29 -0.37 8.95
N GLY A 361 -25.98 0.02 10.18
CA GLY A 361 -26.65 1.11 10.87
C GLY A 361 -27.89 0.70 11.66
N VAL A 362 -28.15 -0.60 11.81
CA VAL A 362 -29.13 -1.13 12.76
C VAL A 362 -28.71 -0.68 14.17
N ARG A 363 -29.62 -0.02 14.90
CA ARG A 363 -29.39 0.39 16.29
C ARG A 363 -29.47 -0.84 17.19
N LEU A 364 -28.37 -1.58 17.27
CA LEU A 364 -28.26 -2.73 18.15
C LEU A 364 -27.87 -2.30 19.56
N PRO A 365 -28.50 -2.87 20.60
CA PRO A 365 -28.00 -2.79 21.98
C PRO A 365 -26.54 -3.28 22.05
N TYR A 366 -25.74 -2.69 22.94
CA TYR A 366 -24.35 -3.10 23.12
C TYR A 366 -24.22 -4.58 23.49
N SER A 367 -25.17 -5.13 24.26
CA SER A 367 -25.22 -6.55 24.58
C SER A 367 -25.32 -7.43 23.31
N THR A 368 -26.25 -7.12 22.41
CA THR A 368 -26.41 -7.85 21.15
C THR A 368 -25.16 -7.73 20.27
N ALA A 369 -24.57 -6.54 20.17
CA ALA A 369 -23.32 -6.35 19.44
C ALA A 369 -22.19 -7.20 20.03
N ASN A 370 -22.06 -7.25 21.35
CA ASN A 370 -21.06 -8.07 22.04
C ASN A 370 -21.27 -9.57 21.82
N VAL A 371 -22.52 -10.05 21.76
CA VAL A 371 -22.81 -11.46 21.43
C VAL A 371 -22.36 -11.78 20.00
N LEU A 372 -22.65 -10.90 19.03
CA LEU A 372 -22.22 -11.09 17.64
C LEU A 372 -20.68 -11.09 17.52
N ILE A 373 -20.00 -10.16 18.21
CA ILE A 373 -18.53 -10.12 18.27
C ILE A 373 -17.97 -11.38 18.94
N GLY A 374 -18.65 -11.87 19.99
CA GLY A 374 -18.32 -13.14 20.64
C GLY A 374 -18.43 -14.32 19.70
N ALA A 375 -19.45 -14.37 18.84
CA ALA A 375 -19.59 -15.40 17.81
C ALA A 375 -18.40 -15.38 16.83
N CYS A 376 -17.93 -14.20 16.40
CA CYS A 376 -16.69 -14.09 15.63
C CYS A 376 -15.48 -14.66 16.38
N ALA A 377 -15.33 -14.32 17.67
CA ALA A 377 -14.22 -14.81 18.50
C ALA A 377 -14.23 -16.35 18.60
N VAL A 378 -15.42 -16.94 18.80
CA VAL A 378 -15.59 -18.40 18.90
C VAL A 378 -15.25 -19.07 17.57
N CYS A 379 -15.80 -18.61 16.45
CA CYS A 379 -15.48 -19.17 15.12
C CYS A 379 -13.99 -19.02 14.79
N MET A 380 -13.37 -17.90 15.16
CA MET A 380 -11.95 -17.65 14.91
C MET A 380 -11.06 -18.55 15.77
N THR A 381 -11.42 -18.74 17.05
CA THR A 381 -10.73 -19.66 17.97
C THR A 381 -10.86 -21.10 17.49
N MET A 382 -12.06 -21.52 17.08
CA MET A 382 -12.30 -22.84 16.51
C MET A 382 -11.42 -23.07 15.28
N SER A 383 -11.42 -22.14 14.32
CA SER A 383 -10.56 -22.23 13.13
C SER A 383 -9.08 -22.28 13.50
N PHE A 384 -8.64 -21.50 14.49
CA PHE A 384 -7.25 -21.51 14.96
C PHE A 384 -6.84 -22.87 15.55
N VAL A 385 -7.67 -23.44 16.43
CA VAL A 385 -7.43 -24.75 17.05
C VAL A 385 -7.40 -25.86 16.00
N MET A 386 -8.33 -25.84 15.05
CA MET A 386 -8.41 -26.85 14.00
C MET A 386 -7.20 -26.81 13.05
N TYR A 387 -6.81 -25.62 12.57
CA TYR A 387 -5.56 -25.49 11.80
C TYR A 387 -4.34 -25.93 12.62
N GLY A 388 -4.30 -25.61 13.92
CA GLY A 388 -3.25 -26.04 14.83
C GLY A 388 -3.15 -27.56 14.95
N ALA A 389 -4.28 -28.26 15.02
CA ALA A 389 -4.34 -29.73 15.06
C ALA A 389 -3.88 -30.34 13.74
N GLU A 390 -4.37 -29.84 12.60
CA GLU A 390 -3.99 -30.32 11.26
C GLU A 390 -2.49 -30.17 10.99
N PHE A 391 -1.92 -29.01 11.32
CA PHE A 391 -0.47 -28.77 11.17
C PHE A 391 0.36 -29.67 12.08
N ARG A 392 -0.11 -29.95 13.29
CA ARG A 392 0.54 -30.88 14.21
C ARG A 392 0.53 -32.29 13.64
N GLU A 393 -0.64 -32.77 13.18
CA GLU A 393 -0.76 -34.09 12.56
C GLU A 393 0.14 -34.24 11.32
N ALA A 394 0.24 -33.20 10.48
CA ALA A 394 1.11 -33.21 9.31
C ALA A 394 2.60 -33.38 9.69
N LEU A 395 3.06 -32.67 10.72
CA LEU A 395 4.44 -32.78 11.23
C LEU A 395 4.70 -34.12 11.93
N GLU A 396 3.74 -34.66 12.68
CA GLU A 396 3.86 -35.96 13.34
C GLU A 396 3.92 -37.11 12.33
N ARG A 397 3.17 -37.04 11.22
CA ARG A 397 3.27 -37.99 10.11
C ARG A 397 4.66 -38.01 9.48
N LYS A 398 5.27 -36.84 9.30
CA LYS A 398 6.65 -36.74 8.79
C LYS A 398 7.66 -37.35 9.76
N ASN A 399 7.53 -37.07 11.06
CA ASN A 399 8.47 -37.53 12.07
C ASN A 399 8.32 -39.02 12.43
N GLY A 400 7.44 -39.77 11.75
CA GLY A 400 7.26 -41.21 11.96
C GLY A 400 6.60 -41.58 13.29
N LEU A 401 5.98 -40.62 13.99
CA LEU A 401 5.39 -40.81 15.32
C LEU A 401 3.96 -41.37 15.29
N MET A 402 3.32 -41.41 14.11
CA MET A 402 1.98 -41.98 13.93
C MET A 402 2.06 -43.45 13.51
N GLY A 403 1.79 -44.37 14.45
CA GLY A 403 1.74 -45.82 14.19
C GLY A 403 0.61 -46.26 13.23
N PRO A 404 0.60 -47.52 12.78
CA PRO A 404 -0.19 -48.02 11.62
C PRO A 404 -1.72 -47.91 11.70
N LYS A 405 -2.29 -47.49 12.85
CA LYS A 405 -3.72 -47.63 13.15
C LYS A 405 -4.65 -46.70 12.38
N TYR A 406 -4.13 -45.68 11.69
CA TYR A 406 -4.95 -44.71 10.93
C TYR A 406 -4.91 -44.89 9.40
N ARG A 407 -4.12 -45.85 8.89
CA ARG A 407 -3.96 -46.08 7.43
C ARG A 407 -5.23 -46.58 6.71
N ARG A 408 -6.27 -46.99 7.45
CA ARG A 408 -7.41 -47.75 6.88
C ARG A 408 -8.68 -46.94 6.61
N ASN A 409 -8.82 -45.70 7.10
CA ASN A 409 -10.10 -44.97 7.05
C ASN A 409 -10.20 -43.86 5.99
N LEU A 410 -9.21 -43.68 5.11
CA LEU A 410 -9.24 -42.61 4.10
C LEU A 410 -9.05 -43.08 2.65
N SER A 411 -8.82 -44.37 2.40
CA SER A 411 -8.79 -44.94 1.04
C SER A 411 -10.19 -45.15 0.41
N GLY A 412 -11.20 -44.40 0.87
CA GLY A 412 -12.61 -44.62 0.51
C GLY A 412 -13.40 -43.34 0.24
N ARG A 413 -12.73 -42.22 -0.07
CA ARG A 413 -13.41 -41.00 -0.54
C ARG A 413 -12.76 -40.48 -1.82
N ASP A 414 -12.85 -41.30 -2.85
CA ASP A 414 -12.95 -40.79 -4.22
C ASP A 414 -14.34 -40.16 -4.36
N TRP A 415 -14.40 -38.86 -4.60
CA TRP A 415 -15.61 -38.20 -5.11
C TRP A 415 -15.23 -37.45 -6.39
N ILE A 416 -15.88 -37.91 -7.45
CA ILE A 416 -16.02 -37.35 -8.80
C ILE A 416 -16.53 -35.90 -8.74
#